data_AF-A0A5C8JM67-F1
#
_entry.id   AF-A0A5C8JM67-F1
#
_cell.length_a   1.000
_cell.length_b   1.000
_cell.length_c   1.000
_cell.angle_alpha   90.00
_cell.angle_beta   90.00
_cell.angle_gamma   90.00
#
_symmetry.space_group_name_H-M   'P 1'
#
loop_
_entity.id
_entity.type
_entity.pdbx_description
1 polymer ?
#
loop_
_entity_poly.entity_id
_entity_poly.type
_entity_poly.pdbx_seq_one_letter_code
_entity_poly.pdbx_strand_id
1 'polypeptide(L)'
;MNAPVVSAEQVVATLELITGQELETPGEVLYAARREQPSLVATLLSAWESEGRRLSPALAHELEQQRGRMAFYRDQWARLPDRPVSLKGLEFADRYPGGLLRYMNDLDLWIPDRDRLWALTGWLLAEGWSMHTASFVRLGGATQVIVSLRRLPDDPYALPYGIELSTLAYIGDGIAAPHRTEAPADPVVKNLLALLYERFEQPYRVRDLIDAALLLGGADEATLARCAPAVGAAELWPEYAELARLLRQSPFEVPDLPGERRAQVRQSRSRRRARVLRALRRPLRLAATTLQLRRPGTAILERLSPRAALEAGLILFALPVEGGERADVLTLREYGGAMWAHTPVGRFILVHGTEVDEDLLAGAEPVGAL
;
A
#
# COMPACT_ATOMS: atom_id res chain seq x y z
N MET A 1 -3.26 -18.42 -23.51
CA MET A 1 -1.96 -17.73 -23.62
C MET A 1 -1.05 -18.34 -22.58
N ASN A 2 0.20 -18.66 -22.91
CA ASN A 2 1.14 -19.19 -21.93
C ASN A 2 1.42 -18.10 -20.89
N ALA A 3 1.47 -18.46 -19.60
CA ALA A 3 1.85 -17.51 -18.58
C ALA A 3 3.27 -16.97 -18.89
N PRO A 4 3.51 -15.66 -18.74
CA PRO A 4 4.85 -15.11 -18.94
C PRO A 4 5.85 -15.84 -18.02
N VAL A 5 6.94 -16.31 -18.62
CA VAL A 5 8.04 -16.93 -17.89
C VAL A 5 8.85 -15.82 -17.22
N VAL A 6 9.22 -16.02 -15.95
CA VAL A 6 10.11 -15.11 -15.21
C VAL A 6 11.36 -15.91 -14.83
N SER A 7 12.48 -15.65 -15.49
CA SER A 7 13.78 -16.27 -15.18
C SER A 7 14.57 -15.44 -14.16
N ALA A 8 15.58 -16.05 -13.55
CA ALA A 8 16.52 -15.32 -12.69
C ALA A 8 17.29 -14.26 -13.48
N GLU A 9 17.66 -14.55 -14.74
CA GLU A 9 18.28 -13.56 -15.63
C GLU A 9 17.38 -12.34 -15.84
N GLN A 10 16.08 -12.55 -16.07
CA GLN A 10 15.13 -11.43 -16.19
C GLN A 10 15.02 -10.63 -14.89
N VAL A 11 15.02 -11.31 -13.74
CA VAL A 11 15.00 -10.67 -12.42
C VAL A 11 16.26 -9.82 -12.20
N VAL A 12 17.45 -10.33 -12.54
CA VAL A 12 18.72 -9.59 -12.43
C VAL A 12 18.75 -8.39 -13.37
N ALA A 13 18.45 -8.57 -14.66
CA ALA A 13 18.42 -7.47 -15.62
C ALA A 13 17.43 -6.36 -15.22
N THR A 14 16.30 -6.73 -14.60
CA THR A 14 15.35 -5.73 -14.06
C THR A 14 15.90 -5.01 -12.82
N LEU A 15 16.67 -5.70 -11.97
CA LEU A 15 17.38 -5.08 -10.85
C LEU A 15 18.41 -4.07 -11.36
N GLU A 16 19.26 -4.45 -12.31
CA GLU A 16 20.26 -3.57 -12.93
C GLU A 16 19.62 -2.33 -13.57
N LEU A 17 18.48 -2.49 -14.24
CA LEU A 17 17.71 -1.37 -14.80
C LEU A 17 17.26 -0.36 -13.72
N ILE A 18 16.81 -0.85 -12.55
CA ILE A 18 16.28 0.00 -11.48
C ILE A 18 17.40 0.64 -10.66
N THR A 19 18.49 -0.09 -10.39
CA THR A 19 19.63 0.43 -9.62
C THR A 19 20.61 1.23 -10.49
N GLY A 20 20.62 1.01 -11.81
CA GLY A 20 21.60 1.57 -12.74
C GLY A 20 23.00 0.97 -12.56
N GLN A 21 23.11 -0.21 -11.94
CA GLN A 21 24.36 -0.90 -11.66
C GLN A 21 24.47 -2.15 -12.52
N GLU A 22 25.65 -2.41 -13.07
CA GLU A 22 26.01 -3.70 -13.68
C GLU A 22 26.43 -4.66 -12.55
N LEU A 23 25.88 -5.87 -12.54
CA LEU A 23 26.01 -6.82 -11.44
C LEU A 23 26.55 -8.16 -11.97
N GLU A 24 27.86 -8.36 -11.90
CA GLU A 24 28.54 -9.48 -12.56
C GLU A 24 28.42 -10.80 -11.79
N THR A 25 28.38 -10.74 -10.46
CA THR A 25 28.41 -11.93 -9.60
C THR A 25 27.12 -12.13 -8.81
N PRO A 26 26.72 -13.39 -8.48
CA PRO A 26 25.55 -13.64 -7.62
C PRO A 26 25.63 -12.95 -6.25
N GLY A 27 26.84 -12.75 -5.72
CA GLY A 27 27.06 -12.04 -4.47
C GLY A 27 26.71 -10.55 -4.56
N GLU A 28 27.13 -9.89 -5.65
CA GLU A 28 26.79 -8.49 -5.93
C GLU A 28 25.29 -8.32 -6.16
N VAL A 29 24.68 -9.23 -6.93
CA VAL A 29 23.23 -9.23 -7.15
C VAL A 29 22.47 -9.30 -5.83
N LEU A 30 22.83 -10.26 -4.96
CA LEU A 30 22.15 -10.41 -3.67
C LEU A 30 22.39 -9.21 -2.74
N TYR A 31 23.61 -8.65 -2.73
CA TYR A 31 23.93 -7.45 -1.97
C TYR A 31 23.09 -6.25 -2.42
N ALA A 32 23.03 -5.99 -3.73
CA ALA A 32 22.22 -4.92 -4.30
C ALA A 32 20.73 -5.13 -3.99
N ALA A 33 20.21 -6.35 -4.16
CA ALA A 33 18.83 -6.68 -3.82
C ALA A 33 18.53 -6.39 -2.34
N ARG A 34 19.35 -6.84 -1.39
CA ARG A 34 19.11 -6.58 0.04
C ARG A 34 19.17 -5.10 0.40
N ARG A 35 20.09 -4.35 -0.20
CA ARG A 35 20.32 -2.93 0.12
C ARG A 35 19.25 -2.02 -0.49
N GLU A 36 18.86 -2.27 -1.74
CA GLU A 36 18.04 -1.33 -2.51
C GLU A 36 16.62 -1.84 -2.76
N GLN A 37 16.43 -3.16 -2.82
CA GLN A 37 15.19 -3.80 -3.22
C GLN A 37 14.88 -5.01 -2.31
N PRO A 38 14.81 -4.86 -0.97
CA PRO A 38 14.74 -6.00 -0.05
C PRO A 38 13.55 -6.93 -0.30
N SER A 39 12.43 -6.39 -0.83
CA SER A 39 11.27 -7.19 -1.25
C SER A 39 11.50 -8.05 -2.50
N LEU A 40 12.66 -7.95 -3.16
CA LEU A 40 13.03 -8.77 -4.32
C LEU A 40 13.70 -10.09 -3.91
N VAL A 41 14.29 -10.14 -2.72
CA VAL A 41 15.19 -11.24 -2.33
C VAL A 41 14.50 -12.60 -2.41
N ALA A 42 13.26 -12.70 -1.91
CA ALA A 42 12.46 -13.93 -2.01
C ALA A 42 12.29 -14.39 -3.47
N THR A 43 11.93 -13.47 -4.37
CA THR A 43 11.76 -13.74 -5.80
C THR A 43 13.06 -14.20 -6.43
N LEU A 44 14.17 -13.49 -6.18
CA LEU A 44 15.48 -13.83 -6.71
C LEU A 44 15.96 -15.22 -6.26
N LEU A 45 15.88 -15.51 -4.96
CA LEU A 45 16.29 -16.81 -4.41
C LEU A 45 15.44 -17.95 -4.97
N SER A 46 14.12 -17.75 -5.06
CA SER A 46 13.21 -18.74 -5.66
C SER A 46 13.47 -18.95 -7.15
N ALA A 47 13.85 -17.90 -7.90
CA ALA A 47 14.22 -18.00 -9.30
C ALA A 47 15.49 -18.84 -9.48
N TRP A 48 16.54 -18.56 -8.70
CA TRP A 48 17.76 -19.37 -8.70
C TRP A 48 17.48 -20.84 -8.36
N GLU A 49 16.68 -21.11 -7.33
CA GLU A 49 16.32 -22.47 -6.96
C GLU A 49 15.52 -23.18 -8.07
N SER A 50 14.56 -22.50 -8.69
CA SER A 50 13.73 -23.05 -9.78
C SER A 50 14.54 -23.40 -11.04
N GLU A 51 15.66 -22.70 -11.26
CA GLU A 51 16.62 -22.97 -12.33
C GLU A 51 17.67 -24.05 -11.93
N GLY A 52 17.51 -24.68 -10.77
CA GLY A 52 18.40 -25.74 -10.30
C GLY A 52 19.72 -25.24 -9.70
N ARG A 53 19.86 -23.93 -9.42
CA ARG A 53 21.04 -23.41 -8.71
C ARG A 53 20.97 -23.81 -7.24
N ARG A 54 22.08 -24.33 -6.72
CA ARG A 54 22.18 -24.71 -5.31
C ARG A 54 22.32 -23.47 -4.42
N LEU A 55 21.33 -23.21 -3.59
CA LEU A 55 21.41 -22.20 -2.53
C LEU A 55 22.30 -22.69 -1.38
N SER A 56 23.02 -21.78 -0.73
CA SER A 56 23.69 -22.10 0.54
C SER A 56 22.66 -22.36 1.63
N PRO A 57 23.01 -23.08 2.73
CA PRO A 57 22.05 -23.35 3.81
C PRO A 57 21.39 -22.10 4.38
N ALA A 58 22.14 -20.99 4.49
CA ALA A 58 21.59 -19.71 4.97
C ALA A 58 20.55 -19.10 4.02
N LEU A 59 20.81 -19.14 2.71
CA LEU A 59 19.87 -18.62 1.70
C LEU A 59 18.64 -19.51 1.55
N ALA A 60 18.81 -20.83 1.62
CA ALA A 60 17.71 -21.77 1.62
C ALA A 60 16.79 -21.55 2.83
N HIS A 61 17.38 -21.31 4.01
CA HIS A 61 16.62 -20.96 5.21
C HIS A 61 15.86 -19.64 5.06
N GLU A 62 16.49 -18.59 4.52
CA GLU A 62 15.83 -17.31 4.25
C GLU A 62 14.63 -17.46 3.31
N LEU A 63 14.78 -18.25 2.24
CA LEU A 63 13.69 -18.54 1.30
C LEU A 63 12.56 -19.34 1.97
N GLU A 64 12.89 -20.31 2.83
CA GLU A 64 11.90 -21.10 3.56
C GLU A 64 11.08 -20.26 4.54
N GLN A 65 11.72 -19.30 5.23
CA GLN A 65 11.00 -18.34 6.08
C GLN A 65 9.94 -17.55 5.28
N GLN A 66 10.26 -17.17 4.04
CA GLN A 66 9.30 -16.48 3.18
C GLN A 66 8.18 -17.40 2.69
N ARG A 67 8.45 -18.69 2.42
CA ARG A 67 7.39 -19.67 2.13
C ARG A 67 6.46 -19.86 3.31
N GLY A 68 7.01 -20.01 4.52
CA GLY A 68 6.24 -20.10 5.76
C GLY A 68 5.36 -18.87 5.98
N ARG A 69 5.89 -17.67 5.73
CA ARG A 69 5.14 -16.41 5.80
C ARG A 69 4.00 -16.34 4.78
N MET A 70 4.23 -16.76 3.53
CA MET A 70 3.16 -16.83 2.53
C MET A 70 2.09 -17.87 2.90
N ALA A 71 2.49 -19.02 3.41
CA ALA A 71 1.56 -20.05 3.88
C ALA A 71 0.69 -19.52 5.03
N PHE A 72 1.29 -18.80 5.98
CA PHE A 72 0.59 -18.11 7.06
C PHE A 72 -0.46 -17.14 6.50
N TYR A 73 -0.10 -16.27 5.56
CA TYR A 73 -1.07 -15.33 4.99
C TYR A 73 -2.20 -15.98 4.21
N ARG A 74 -1.93 -17.10 3.51
CA ARG A 74 -2.98 -17.88 2.85
C ARG A 74 -3.93 -18.53 3.85
N ASP A 75 -3.42 -19.06 4.96
CA ASP A 75 -4.25 -19.58 6.05
C ASP A 75 -5.13 -18.47 6.66
N GLN A 76 -4.52 -17.34 7.02
CA GLN A 76 -5.27 -16.21 7.59
C GLN A 76 -6.35 -15.72 6.62
N TRP A 77 -6.02 -15.56 5.34
CA TRP A 77 -6.99 -15.20 4.30
C TRP A 77 -8.17 -16.19 4.20
N ALA A 78 -7.90 -17.48 4.28
CA ALA A 78 -8.93 -18.52 4.22
C ALA A 78 -9.92 -18.45 5.40
N ARG A 79 -9.47 -17.94 6.55
CA ARG A 79 -10.23 -17.83 7.80
C ARG A 79 -11.02 -16.52 7.95
N LEU A 80 -10.76 -15.50 7.12
CA LEU A 80 -11.42 -14.21 7.24
C LEU A 80 -12.95 -14.32 6.99
N PRO A 81 -13.79 -13.78 7.88
CA PRO A 81 -15.24 -13.76 7.68
C PRO A 81 -15.63 -12.84 6.52
N ASP A 82 -16.66 -13.24 5.77
CA ASP A 82 -17.24 -12.52 4.63
C ASP A 82 -16.26 -12.09 3.52
N ARG A 83 -15.01 -12.60 3.53
CA ARG A 83 -13.90 -12.31 2.60
C ARG A 83 -13.87 -10.87 2.03
N PRO A 84 -13.09 -9.95 2.63
CA PRO A 84 -12.93 -8.61 2.07
C PRO A 84 -12.21 -8.67 0.70
N VAL A 85 -12.08 -7.55 0.01
CA VAL A 85 -11.39 -7.52 -1.29
C VAL A 85 -9.89 -7.30 -1.04
N SER A 86 -9.05 -8.22 -1.54
CA SER A 86 -7.59 -8.01 -1.54
C SER A 86 -7.23 -6.92 -2.55
N LEU A 87 -6.52 -5.86 -2.15
CA LEU A 87 -6.08 -4.81 -3.09
C LEU A 87 -4.76 -5.14 -3.79
N LYS A 88 -3.94 -5.98 -3.15
CA LYS A 88 -2.64 -6.48 -3.66
C LYS A 88 -2.26 -7.76 -2.92
N GLY A 89 -0.97 -8.14 -2.98
CA GLY A 89 -0.46 -9.25 -2.17
C GLY A 89 -0.73 -10.61 -2.80
N LEU A 90 -1.71 -11.33 -2.25
CA LEU A 90 -2.01 -12.72 -2.62
C LEU A 90 -2.42 -12.85 -4.09
N GLU A 91 -3.23 -11.91 -4.59
CA GLU A 91 -3.64 -11.95 -6.00
C GLU A 91 -2.47 -11.79 -6.97
N PHE A 92 -1.45 -11.00 -6.62
CA PHE A 92 -0.22 -10.95 -7.41
C PHE A 92 0.59 -12.23 -7.24
N ALA A 93 0.74 -12.71 -6.00
CA ALA A 93 1.50 -13.92 -5.71
C ALA A 93 0.96 -15.15 -6.47
N ASP A 94 -0.36 -15.25 -6.64
CA ASP A 94 -0.99 -16.36 -7.37
C ASP A 94 -0.74 -16.31 -8.89
N ARG A 95 -0.22 -15.19 -9.42
CA ARG A 95 0.18 -15.06 -10.82
C ARG A 95 1.64 -15.43 -11.06
N TYR A 96 2.45 -15.61 -10.01
CA TYR A 96 3.83 -16.03 -10.17
C TYR A 96 3.87 -17.47 -10.69
N PRO A 97 4.73 -17.78 -11.68
CA PRO A 97 4.97 -19.14 -12.13
C PRO A 97 5.32 -20.08 -10.99
N GLY A 98 4.95 -21.36 -11.13
CA GLY A 98 5.25 -22.39 -10.13
C GLY A 98 6.75 -22.44 -9.81
N GLY A 99 7.07 -22.46 -8.51
CA GLY A 99 8.45 -22.42 -8.01
C GLY A 99 8.96 -21.01 -7.66
N LEU A 100 8.35 -19.96 -8.20
CA LEU A 100 8.70 -18.59 -7.84
C LEU A 100 7.86 -18.07 -6.67
N LEU A 101 8.50 -17.25 -5.84
CA LEU A 101 7.92 -16.71 -4.62
C LEU A 101 7.87 -15.20 -4.67
N ARG A 102 6.67 -14.61 -4.53
CA ARG A 102 6.52 -13.17 -4.35
C ARG A 102 6.69 -12.82 -2.87
N TYR A 103 7.57 -11.88 -2.55
CA TYR A 103 7.68 -11.37 -1.18
C TYR A 103 6.38 -10.73 -0.70
N MET A 104 5.96 -11.07 0.52
CA MET A 104 4.78 -10.53 1.16
C MET A 104 5.03 -10.21 2.63
N ASN A 105 4.73 -8.97 3.02
CA ASN A 105 4.85 -8.53 4.40
C ASN A 105 3.54 -8.36 5.13
N ASP A 106 2.44 -8.27 4.40
CA ASP A 106 1.13 -7.91 4.90
C ASP A 106 0.01 -8.39 3.95
N LEU A 107 -1.22 -8.37 4.46
CA LEU A 107 -2.44 -8.43 3.67
C LEU A 107 -3.12 -7.06 3.64
N ASP A 108 -3.32 -6.51 2.44
CA ASP A 108 -4.02 -5.24 2.24
C ASP A 108 -5.46 -5.47 1.78
N LEU A 109 -6.41 -5.12 2.65
CA LEU A 109 -7.82 -5.51 2.52
C LEU A 109 -8.70 -4.27 2.43
N TRP A 110 -9.46 -4.17 1.35
CA TRP A 110 -10.47 -3.12 1.15
C TRP A 110 -11.83 -3.56 1.65
N ILE A 111 -12.41 -2.72 2.51
CA ILE A 111 -13.71 -2.90 3.16
C ILE A 111 -14.44 -1.56 3.10
N PRO A 112 -15.29 -1.32 2.08
CA PRO A 112 -15.92 -0.02 1.89
C PRO A 112 -16.88 0.35 3.03
N ASP A 113 -17.44 -0.65 3.70
CA ASP A 113 -18.32 -0.48 4.85
C ASP A 113 -17.52 -0.37 6.15
N ARG A 114 -17.67 0.75 6.85
CA ARG A 114 -16.89 1.06 8.05
C ARG A 114 -17.28 0.17 9.24
N ASP A 115 -18.55 -0.18 9.37
CA ASP A 115 -19.02 -0.99 10.49
C ASP A 115 -18.48 -2.42 10.36
N ARG A 116 -18.48 -2.95 9.12
CA ARG A 116 -17.82 -4.20 8.76
C ARG A 116 -16.30 -4.14 8.98
N LEU A 117 -15.64 -3.02 8.66
CA LEU A 117 -14.21 -2.85 8.95
C LEU A 117 -13.95 -2.98 10.45
N TRP A 118 -14.74 -2.32 11.30
CA TRP A 118 -14.58 -2.41 12.74
C TRP A 118 -14.93 -3.79 13.30
N ALA A 119 -15.97 -4.44 12.79
CA ALA A 119 -16.31 -5.81 13.15
C ALA A 119 -15.18 -6.78 12.84
N LEU A 120 -14.58 -6.70 11.64
CA LEU A 120 -13.44 -7.53 11.26
C LEU A 120 -12.20 -7.22 12.11
N THR A 121 -11.97 -5.93 12.41
CA THR A 121 -10.89 -5.52 13.31
C THR A 121 -11.06 -6.16 14.69
N GLY A 122 -12.27 -6.11 15.27
CA GLY A 122 -12.59 -6.74 16.55
C GLY A 122 -12.39 -8.26 16.54
N TRP A 123 -12.78 -8.92 15.44
CA TRP A 123 -12.52 -10.35 15.23
C TRP A 123 -11.03 -10.67 15.19
N LEU A 124 -10.22 -9.90 14.44
CA LEU A 124 -8.77 -10.09 14.38
C LEU A 124 -8.11 -9.91 15.76
N LEU A 125 -8.54 -8.91 16.53
CA LEU A 125 -8.05 -8.73 17.90
C LEU A 125 -8.35 -9.95 18.79
N ALA A 126 -9.54 -10.56 18.64
CA ALA A 126 -9.88 -11.80 19.35
C ALA A 126 -9.04 -13.01 18.89
N GLU A 127 -8.54 -13.00 17.64
CA GLU A 127 -7.63 -14.01 17.07
C GLU A 127 -6.15 -13.79 17.42
N GLY A 128 -5.86 -12.89 18.37
CA GLY A 128 -4.50 -12.63 18.85
C GLY A 128 -3.71 -11.63 18.01
N TRP A 129 -4.36 -10.88 17.12
CA TRP A 129 -3.77 -9.70 16.51
C TRP A 129 -3.76 -8.53 17.50
N SER A 130 -2.81 -7.62 17.34
CA SER A 130 -2.68 -6.40 18.12
C SER A 130 -2.86 -5.18 17.24
N MET A 131 -3.54 -4.16 17.76
CA MET A 131 -3.64 -2.87 17.09
C MET A 131 -2.26 -2.21 17.01
N HIS A 132 -1.82 -1.81 15.82
CA HIS A 132 -0.54 -1.12 15.66
C HIS A 132 -0.73 0.37 15.44
N THR A 133 -1.44 0.75 14.38
CA THR A 133 -1.68 2.14 14.00
C THR A 133 -3.03 2.25 13.29
N ALA A 134 -3.57 3.46 13.23
CA ALA A 134 -4.66 3.79 12.31
C ALA A 134 -4.36 5.11 11.58
N SER A 135 -5.03 5.34 10.46
CA SER A 135 -5.02 6.61 9.75
C SER A 135 -6.44 7.04 9.41
N PHE A 136 -6.71 8.33 9.49
CA PHE A 136 -8.03 8.92 9.27
C PHE A 136 -7.96 10.03 8.23
N VAL A 137 -8.91 10.08 7.31
CA VAL A 137 -9.05 11.19 6.35
C VAL A 137 -10.51 11.48 6.07
N ARG A 138 -10.90 12.75 5.93
CA ARG A 138 -12.27 13.11 5.56
C ARG A 138 -12.40 13.31 4.05
N LEU A 139 -13.22 12.48 3.41
CA LEU A 139 -13.52 12.54 1.98
C LEU A 139 -15.03 12.52 1.75
N GLY A 140 -15.53 13.43 0.92
CA GLY A 140 -16.96 13.48 0.59
C GLY A 140 -17.88 13.67 1.80
N GLY A 141 -17.39 14.28 2.88
CA GLY A 141 -18.13 14.44 4.14
C GLY A 141 -18.04 13.25 5.09
N ALA A 142 -17.52 12.09 4.64
CA ALA A 142 -17.33 10.90 5.46
C ALA A 142 -15.88 10.73 5.94
N THR A 143 -15.71 10.15 7.12
CA THR A 143 -14.38 9.77 7.62
C THR A 143 -14.02 8.38 7.11
N GLN A 144 -12.93 8.32 6.38
CA GLN A 144 -12.29 7.11 5.87
C GLN A 144 -11.19 6.68 6.83
N VAL A 145 -10.98 5.37 6.94
CA VAL A 145 -10.11 4.77 7.94
C VAL A 145 -9.21 3.74 7.28
N ILE A 146 -7.95 3.73 7.68
CA ILE A 146 -6.99 2.64 7.46
C ILE A 146 -6.56 2.15 8.84
N VAL A 147 -6.60 0.84 9.08
CA VAL A 147 -6.22 0.20 10.34
C VAL A 147 -5.13 -0.81 10.04
N SER A 148 -3.97 -0.67 10.70
CA SER A 148 -2.88 -1.63 10.61
C SER A 148 -2.83 -2.46 11.89
N LEU A 149 -2.92 -3.78 11.74
CA LEU A 149 -2.79 -4.76 12.82
C LEU A 149 -1.49 -5.53 12.66
N ARG A 150 -0.92 -5.97 13.78
CA ARG A 150 0.28 -6.80 13.81
C ARG A 150 0.09 -8.06 14.65
N ARG A 151 0.80 -9.12 14.27
CA ARG A 151 0.93 -10.33 15.07
C ARG A 151 2.40 -10.73 15.13
N LEU A 152 2.91 -10.97 16.33
CA LEU A 152 4.29 -11.42 16.51
C LEU A 152 4.41 -12.89 16.09
N PRO A 153 5.45 -13.26 15.32
CA PRO A 153 5.80 -14.66 15.10
C PRO A 153 6.37 -15.30 16.37
N ASP A 154 6.47 -16.63 16.37
CA ASP A 154 7.07 -17.39 17.48
C ASP A 154 8.58 -17.08 17.64
N ASP A 155 9.27 -16.80 16.54
CA ASP A 155 10.66 -16.33 16.54
C ASP A 155 10.71 -14.81 16.81
N PRO A 156 11.25 -14.35 17.95
CA PRO A 156 11.29 -12.92 18.29
C PRO A 156 12.19 -12.08 17.37
N TYR A 157 13.03 -12.70 16.55
CA TYR A 157 13.89 -12.02 15.58
C TYR A 157 13.27 -11.93 14.18
N ALA A 158 12.12 -12.59 13.96
CA ALA A 158 11.40 -12.50 12.70
C ALA A 158 10.50 -11.25 12.66
N LEU A 159 10.26 -10.74 11.44
CA LEU A 159 9.40 -9.58 11.25
C LEU A 159 7.94 -9.90 11.64
N PRO A 160 7.23 -8.97 12.31
CA PRO A 160 5.82 -9.16 12.66
C PRO A 160 4.98 -9.38 11.40
N TYR A 161 3.97 -10.23 11.49
CA TYR A 161 2.93 -10.31 10.46
C TYR A 161 2.07 -9.05 10.49
N GLY A 162 1.54 -8.64 9.34
CA GLY A 162 0.73 -7.43 9.16
C GLY A 162 -0.58 -7.72 8.46
N ILE A 163 -1.66 -7.06 8.88
CA ILE A 163 -2.91 -6.93 8.13
C ILE A 163 -3.28 -5.46 8.12
N GLU A 164 -3.53 -4.91 6.95
CA GLU A 164 -4.08 -3.57 6.78
C GLU A 164 -5.54 -3.66 6.29
N LEU A 165 -6.45 -3.02 7.01
CA LEU A 165 -7.86 -2.90 6.66
C LEU A 165 -8.15 -1.45 6.28
N SER A 166 -8.79 -1.21 5.14
CA SER A 166 -9.00 0.14 4.65
C SER A 166 -10.40 0.34 4.06
N THR A 167 -11.04 1.46 4.38
CA THR A 167 -12.23 1.94 3.65
C THR A 167 -11.87 2.66 2.35
N LEU A 168 -10.59 3.02 2.17
CA LEU A 168 -10.04 3.52 0.92
C LEU A 168 -9.59 2.36 0.03
N ALA A 169 -10.01 2.40 -1.23
CA ALA A 169 -9.48 1.50 -2.25
C ALA A 169 -8.07 1.89 -2.69
N TYR A 170 -7.81 3.20 -2.83
CA TYR A 170 -6.51 3.70 -3.26
C TYR A 170 -6.13 5.02 -2.58
N ILE A 171 -4.87 5.12 -2.15
CA ILE A 171 -4.30 6.32 -1.55
C ILE A 171 -3.53 7.07 -2.63
N GLY A 172 -4.04 8.24 -3.02
CA GLY A 172 -3.31 9.16 -3.89
C GLY A 172 -2.54 10.21 -3.09
N ASP A 173 -1.97 11.19 -3.79
CA ASP A 173 -1.25 12.30 -3.17
C ASP A 173 -2.18 13.44 -2.66
N GLY A 174 -3.50 13.26 -2.80
CA GLY A 174 -4.52 14.22 -2.36
C GLY A 174 -4.64 15.49 -3.23
N ILE A 175 -3.76 15.68 -4.21
CA ILE A 175 -3.72 16.86 -5.09
C ILE A 175 -3.80 16.45 -6.56
N ALA A 176 -2.74 15.83 -7.07
CA ALA A 176 -2.62 15.39 -8.44
C ALA A 176 -3.37 14.06 -8.63
N ALA A 177 -3.35 13.16 -7.67
CA ALA A 177 -4.17 11.97 -7.64
C ALA A 177 -5.04 11.98 -6.38
N PRO A 178 -6.37 12.08 -6.51
CA PRO A 178 -7.25 12.00 -5.36
C PRO A 178 -7.22 10.57 -4.79
N HIS A 179 -7.41 10.48 -3.47
CA HIS A 179 -7.79 9.22 -2.82
C HIS A 179 -9.11 8.70 -3.42
N ARG A 180 -9.28 7.38 -3.42
CA ARG A 180 -10.47 6.71 -3.93
C ARG A 180 -11.02 5.73 -2.91
N THR A 181 -12.34 5.73 -2.79
CA THR A 181 -13.12 4.85 -1.91
C THR A 181 -13.64 3.61 -2.62
N GLU A 182 -13.50 3.53 -3.96
CA GLU A 182 -14.03 2.45 -4.79
C GLU A 182 -12.94 1.80 -5.62
N ALA A 183 -12.95 0.48 -5.66
CA ALA A 183 -12.15 -0.34 -6.56
C ALA A 183 -13.00 -0.91 -7.71
N PRO A 184 -12.44 -1.06 -8.93
CA PRO A 184 -13.07 -1.83 -9.99
C PRO A 184 -13.28 -3.29 -9.55
N ALA A 185 -14.37 -3.90 -10.03
CA ALA A 185 -14.66 -5.31 -9.76
C ALA A 185 -13.71 -6.28 -10.51
N ASP A 186 -13.21 -5.85 -11.68
CA ASP A 186 -12.25 -6.64 -12.45
C ASP A 186 -10.88 -6.68 -11.74
N PRO A 187 -10.37 -7.87 -11.37
CA PRO A 187 -9.12 -7.97 -10.60
C PRO A 187 -7.91 -7.42 -11.35
N VAL A 188 -7.84 -7.54 -12.68
CA VAL A 188 -6.71 -7.04 -13.46
C VAL A 188 -6.72 -5.51 -13.48
N VAL A 189 -7.89 -4.91 -13.70
CA VAL A 189 -8.04 -3.46 -13.68
C VAL A 189 -7.72 -2.92 -12.28
N LYS A 190 -8.28 -3.53 -11.23
CA LYS A 190 -8.03 -3.17 -9.84
C LYS A 190 -6.54 -3.22 -9.49
N ASN A 191 -5.88 -4.35 -9.77
CA ASN A 191 -4.47 -4.56 -9.42
C ASN A 191 -3.55 -3.63 -10.22
N LEU A 192 -3.89 -3.31 -11.48
CA LEU A 192 -3.17 -2.29 -12.23
C LEU A 192 -3.32 -0.92 -11.57
N LEU A 193 -4.53 -0.51 -11.18
CA LEU A 193 -4.72 0.76 -10.47
C LEU A 193 -3.95 0.79 -9.14
N ALA A 194 -3.95 -0.31 -8.38
CA ALA A 194 -3.17 -0.43 -7.15
C ALA A 194 -1.69 -0.14 -7.40
N LEU A 195 -1.07 -0.83 -8.39
CA LEU A 195 0.33 -0.60 -8.78
C LEU A 195 0.60 0.86 -9.18
N LEU A 196 -0.29 1.46 -9.98
CA LEU A 196 -0.12 2.86 -10.41
C LEU A 196 -0.26 3.85 -9.24
N TYR A 197 -1.07 3.53 -8.24
CA TYR A 197 -1.20 4.34 -7.03
C TYR A 197 0.00 4.21 -6.09
N GLU A 198 0.67 3.05 -6.01
CA GLU A 198 1.90 2.88 -5.22
C GLU A 198 2.99 3.88 -5.64
N ARG A 199 2.94 4.38 -6.89
CA ARG A 199 3.86 5.40 -7.38
C ARG A 199 3.84 6.70 -6.57
N PHE A 200 2.74 7.03 -5.89
CA PHE A 200 2.64 8.22 -5.05
C PHE A 200 3.31 8.04 -3.67
N GLU A 201 3.53 6.79 -3.26
CA GLU A 201 4.22 6.46 -2.01
C GLU A 201 5.72 6.29 -2.24
N GLN A 202 6.10 5.73 -3.40
CA GLN A 202 7.50 5.44 -3.74
C GLN A 202 7.73 5.35 -5.26
N PRO A 203 8.97 5.48 -5.74
CA PRO A 203 9.31 5.09 -7.12
C PRO A 203 9.02 3.61 -7.37
N TYR A 204 8.74 3.26 -8.64
CA TYR A 204 8.56 1.85 -9.02
C TYR A 204 9.81 1.03 -8.70
N ARG A 205 9.58 -0.13 -8.08
CA ARG A 205 10.57 -1.11 -7.67
C ARG A 205 10.62 -2.28 -8.65
N VAL A 206 11.64 -3.11 -8.55
CA VAL A 206 11.80 -4.31 -9.39
C VAL A 206 10.57 -5.21 -9.29
N ARG A 207 10.04 -5.38 -8.07
CA ARG A 207 8.82 -6.16 -7.83
C ARG A 207 7.64 -5.62 -8.62
N ASP A 208 7.47 -4.30 -8.69
CA ASP A 208 6.31 -3.67 -9.34
C ASP A 208 6.36 -3.90 -10.86
N LEU A 209 7.57 -3.95 -11.44
CA LEU A 209 7.77 -4.30 -12.85
C LEU A 209 7.41 -5.77 -13.11
N ILE A 210 7.83 -6.69 -12.24
CA ILE A 210 7.48 -8.12 -12.35
C ILE A 210 5.96 -8.31 -12.18
N ASP A 211 5.37 -7.70 -11.15
CA ASP A 211 3.93 -7.73 -10.88
C ASP A 211 3.16 -7.19 -12.10
N ALA A 212 3.58 -6.07 -12.68
CA ALA A 212 2.95 -5.50 -13.88
C ALA A 212 3.12 -6.39 -15.13
N ALA A 213 4.31 -6.99 -15.32
CA ALA A 213 4.57 -7.88 -16.45
C ALA A 213 3.70 -9.14 -16.40
N LEU A 214 3.61 -9.78 -15.23
CA LEU A 214 2.73 -10.92 -15.00
C LEU A 214 1.25 -10.55 -15.17
N LEU A 215 0.85 -9.39 -14.64
CA LEU A 215 -0.52 -8.90 -14.69
C LEU A 215 -0.99 -8.61 -16.12
N LEU A 216 -0.21 -7.83 -16.87
CA LEU A 216 -0.56 -7.39 -18.21
C LEU A 216 -0.27 -8.46 -19.27
N GLY A 217 0.81 -9.23 -19.12
CA GLY A 217 1.14 -10.34 -20.01
C GLY A 217 0.16 -11.53 -19.91
N GLY A 218 -0.52 -11.67 -18.77
CA GLY A 218 -1.58 -12.66 -18.59
C GLY A 218 -2.98 -12.19 -18.98
N ALA A 219 -3.17 -10.91 -19.32
CA ALA A 219 -4.49 -10.33 -19.60
C ALA A 219 -4.89 -10.51 -21.08
N ASP A 220 -6.16 -10.81 -21.33
CA ASP A 220 -6.71 -10.82 -22.69
C ASP A 220 -6.96 -9.40 -23.23
N GLU A 221 -7.16 -9.29 -24.54
CA GLU A 221 -7.35 -8.00 -25.22
C GLU A 221 -8.57 -7.24 -24.67
N ALA A 222 -9.66 -7.95 -24.34
CA ALA A 222 -10.85 -7.35 -23.76
C ALA A 222 -10.57 -6.73 -22.38
N THR A 223 -9.75 -7.38 -21.57
CA THR A 223 -9.33 -6.91 -20.24
C THR A 223 -8.38 -5.72 -20.36
N LEU A 224 -7.40 -5.77 -21.26
CA LEU A 224 -6.53 -4.63 -21.56
C LEU A 224 -7.33 -3.42 -22.06
N ALA A 225 -8.37 -3.65 -22.87
CA ALA A 225 -9.29 -2.60 -23.31
C ALA A 225 -10.11 -1.98 -22.16
N ARG A 226 -10.37 -2.70 -21.06
CA ARG A 226 -10.98 -2.15 -19.83
C ARG A 226 -9.99 -1.39 -18.96
N CYS A 227 -8.71 -1.76 -18.97
CA CYS A 227 -7.67 -1.07 -18.22
C CYS A 227 -7.47 0.39 -18.69
N ALA A 228 -7.41 0.64 -19.99
CA ALA A 228 -7.18 1.98 -20.54
C ALA A 228 -8.19 3.06 -20.06
N PRO A 229 -9.51 2.86 -20.16
CA PRO A 229 -10.48 3.84 -19.65
C PRO A 229 -10.45 3.94 -18.12
N ALA A 230 -10.15 2.86 -17.39
CA ALA A 230 -10.00 2.93 -15.93
C ALA A 230 -8.80 3.78 -15.50
N VAL A 231 -7.65 3.61 -16.15
CA VAL A 231 -6.46 4.48 -15.97
C VAL A 231 -6.80 5.94 -16.31
N GLY A 232 -7.60 6.16 -17.38
CA GLY A 232 -8.08 7.49 -17.77
C GLY A 232 -9.04 8.13 -16.76
N ALA A 233 -9.96 7.36 -16.21
CA ALA A 233 -10.89 7.80 -15.17
C ALA A 233 -10.16 8.07 -13.84
N ALA A 234 -9.11 7.31 -13.56
CA ALA A 234 -8.18 7.53 -12.45
C ALA A 234 -7.22 8.70 -12.67
N GLU A 235 -7.11 9.19 -13.92
CA GLU A 235 -6.13 10.17 -14.36
C GLU A 235 -4.68 9.74 -14.13
N LEU A 236 -4.41 8.43 -14.19
CA LEU A 236 -3.11 7.80 -13.90
C LEU A 236 -2.26 7.52 -15.14
N TRP A 237 -2.60 8.13 -16.28
CA TRP A 237 -1.81 7.97 -17.50
C TRP A 237 -0.34 8.42 -17.38
N PRO A 238 0.02 9.46 -16.61
CA PRO A 238 1.43 9.79 -16.37
C PRO A 238 2.20 8.65 -15.70
N GLU A 239 1.61 8.02 -14.68
CA GLU A 239 2.20 6.93 -13.90
C GLU A 239 2.26 5.66 -14.76
N TYR A 240 1.22 5.38 -15.54
CA TYR A 240 1.25 4.29 -16.51
C TYR A 240 2.30 4.51 -17.60
N ALA A 241 2.48 5.75 -18.08
CA ALA A 241 3.50 6.05 -19.08
C ALA A 241 4.93 5.85 -18.54
N GLU A 242 5.15 6.14 -17.25
CA GLU A 242 6.41 5.84 -16.55
C GLU A 242 6.61 4.33 -16.42
N LEU A 243 5.61 3.59 -15.91
CA LEU A 243 5.65 2.14 -15.78
C LEU A 243 5.90 1.47 -17.14
N ALA A 244 5.14 1.83 -18.17
CA ALA A 244 5.27 1.28 -19.50
C ALA A 244 6.62 1.61 -20.15
N ARG A 245 7.26 2.74 -19.80
CA ARG A 245 8.64 3.01 -20.24
C ARG A 245 9.62 2.05 -19.59
N LEU A 246 9.51 1.84 -18.27
CA LEU A 246 10.35 0.90 -17.54
C LEU A 246 10.15 -0.53 -18.06
N LEU A 247 8.90 -0.96 -18.28
CA LEU A 247 8.61 -2.28 -18.85
C LEU A 247 9.24 -2.48 -20.24
N ARG A 248 9.22 -1.48 -21.11
CA ARG A 248 9.91 -1.56 -22.42
C ARG A 248 11.44 -1.64 -22.33
N GLN A 249 12.02 -1.18 -21.22
CA GLN A 249 13.46 -1.27 -20.97
C GLN A 249 13.83 -2.54 -20.20
N SER A 250 12.83 -3.21 -19.62
CA SER A 250 12.97 -4.48 -18.93
C SER A 250 12.99 -5.64 -19.93
N PRO A 251 13.41 -6.84 -19.51
CA PRO A 251 13.43 -8.03 -20.38
C PRO A 251 12.06 -8.72 -20.50
N PHE A 252 10.99 -8.09 -20.03
CA PHE A 252 9.63 -8.63 -20.11
C PHE A 252 8.90 -8.15 -21.37
N GLU A 253 8.32 -9.09 -22.10
CA GLU A 253 7.41 -8.79 -23.21
C GLU A 253 6.00 -8.55 -22.68
N VAL A 254 5.54 -7.30 -22.73
CA VAL A 254 4.27 -6.89 -22.13
C VAL A 254 3.45 -6.11 -23.15
N PRO A 255 2.16 -6.45 -23.38
CA PRO A 255 1.31 -5.68 -24.26
C PRO A 255 1.07 -4.27 -23.68
N ASP A 256 0.97 -3.30 -24.58
CA ASP A 256 0.60 -1.94 -24.19
C ASP A 256 -0.93 -1.81 -24.06
N LEU A 257 -1.38 -0.92 -23.19
CA LEU A 257 -2.79 -0.55 -23.14
C LEU A 257 -3.21 0.16 -24.43
N PRO A 258 -4.42 -0.12 -24.96
CA PRO A 258 -4.88 0.50 -26.18
C PRO A 258 -5.11 2.01 -26.03
N GLY A 259 -4.94 2.73 -27.15
CA GLY A 259 -5.23 4.16 -27.28
C GLY A 259 -4.00 5.08 -27.34
N GLU A 260 -4.24 6.36 -27.64
CA GLU A 260 -3.17 7.35 -27.81
C GLU A 260 -2.58 7.83 -26.47
N ARG A 261 -1.62 7.07 -25.93
CA ARG A 261 -0.97 7.38 -24.63
C ARG A 261 -0.54 8.85 -24.49
N ARG A 262 0.05 9.47 -25.53
CA ARG A 262 0.48 10.87 -25.49
C ARG A 262 -0.69 11.84 -25.30
N ALA A 263 -1.82 11.61 -25.96
CA ALA A 263 -3.02 12.43 -25.79
C ALA A 263 -3.59 12.27 -24.37
N GLN A 264 -3.66 11.03 -23.88
CA GLN A 264 -4.16 10.69 -22.56
C GLN A 264 -3.31 11.26 -21.41
N VAL A 265 -1.98 11.23 -21.54
CA VAL A 265 -1.05 11.88 -20.60
C VAL A 265 -1.29 13.39 -20.56
N ARG A 266 -1.43 14.04 -21.73
CA ARG A 266 -1.71 15.49 -21.82
C ARG A 266 -3.04 15.83 -21.13
N GLN A 267 -4.08 15.04 -21.37
CA GLN A 267 -5.39 15.23 -20.76
C GLN A 267 -5.33 15.09 -19.23
N SER A 268 -4.69 14.04 -18.71
CA SER A 268 -4.53 13.80 -17.28
C SER A 268 -3.74 14.94 -16.61
N ARG A 269 -2.64 15.39 -17.22
CA ARG A 269 -1.86 16.55 -16.74
C ARG A 269 -2.68 17.83 -16.72
N SER A 270 -3.52 18.07 -17.73
CA SER A 270 -4.40 19.23 -17.78
C SER A 270 -5.41 19.23 -16.63
N ARG A 271 -6.09 18.11 -16.40
CA ARG A 271 -7.04 17.95 -15.29
C ARG A 271 -6.37 18.11 -13.92
N ARG A 272 -5.18 17.55 -13.74
CA ARG A 272 -4.33 17.73 -12.55
C ARG A 272 -3.98 19.20 -12.31
N ARG A 273 -3.51 19.91 -13.34
CA ARG A 273 -3.22 21.36 -13.25
C ARG A 273 -4.47 22.14 -12.87
N ALA A 274 -5.63 21.83 -13.44
CA ALA A 274 -6.88 22.47 -13.07
C ALA A 274 -7.28 22.19 -11.61
N ARG A 275 -6.99 21.00 -11.05
CA ARG A 275 -7.15 20.72 -9.61
C ARG A 275 -6.18 21.53 -8.76
N VAL A 276 -4.89 21.57 -9.10
CA VAL A 276 -3.88 22.37 -8.38
C VAL A 276 -4.27 23.85 -8.36
N LEU A 277 -4.70 24.39 -9.50
CA LEU A 277 -5.17 25.78 -9.59
C LEU A 277 -6.41 26.06 -8.72
N ARG A 278 -7.33 25.10 -8.60
CA ARG A 278 -8.46 25.19 -7.66
C ARG A 278 -8.00 25.09 -6.21
N ALA A 279 -7.03 24.23 -5.91
CA ALA A 279 -6.46 24.07 -4.58
C ALA A 279 -5.70 25.32 -4.11
N LEU A 280 -5.10 26.09 -5.02
CA LEU A 280 -4.47 27.38 -4.72
C LEU A 280 -5.44 28.42 -4.12
N ARG A 281 -6.76 28.27 -4.33
CA ARG A 281 -7.78 29.08 -3.63
C ARG A 281 -7.89 28.76 -2.13
N ARG A 282 -7.23 27.69 -1.67
CA ARG A 282 -7.14 27.25 -0.28
C ARG A 282 -5.65 27.02 0.06
N PRO A 283 -4.83 28.07 0.15
CA PRO A 283 -3.38 27.96 0.22
C PRO A 283 -2.90 27.14 1.42
N LEU A 284 -3.58 27.22 2.57
CA LEU A 284 -3.28 26.42 3.75
C LEU A 284 -3.44 24.91 3.48
N ARG A 285 -4.50 24.51 2.78
CA ARG A 285 -4.71 23.11 2.39
C ARG A 285 -3.60 22.64 1.46
N LEU A 286 -3.27 23.42 0.43
CA LEU A 286 -2.23 23.06 -0.52
C LEU A 286 -0.86 22.91 0.16
N ALA A 287 -0.51 23.87 1.03
CA ALA A 287 0.74 23.83 1.80
C ALA A 287 0.79 22.58 2.69
N ALA A 288 -0.29 22.30 3.42
CA ALA A 288 -0.34 21.16 4.32
C ALA A 288 -0.29 19.81 3.59
N THR A 289 -1.01 19.66 2.47
CA THR A 289 -0.92 18.43 1.66
C THR A 289 0.47 18.27 1.04
N THR A 290 1.08 19.34 0.54
CA THR A 290 2.44 19.28 -0.02
C THR A 290 3.48 18.87 1.02
N LEU A 291 3.33 19.35 2.26
CA LEU A 291 4.20 18.99 3.38
C LEU A 291 4.02 17.54 3.80
N GLN A 292 2.77 17.05 3.83
CA GLN A 292 2.46 15.66 4.13
C GLN A 292 3.13 14.70 3.15
N LEU A 293 3.19 15.05 1.86
CA LEU A 293 3.83 14.22 0.82
C LEU A 293 5.36 14.19 0.89
N ARG A 294 5.99 15.24 1.44
CA ARG A 294 7.46 15.37 1.42
C ARG A 294 8.18 14.73 2.60
N ARG A 295 7.44 14.24 3.62
CA ARG A 295 7.96 13.85 4.95
C ARG A 295 8.77 14.98 5.63
N PRO A 296 8.81 14.98 6.97
CA PRO A 296 8.12 15.96 7.78
C PRO A 296 8.79 17.36 7.75
N GLY A 297 8.05 18.35 7.25
CA GLY A 297 8.14 19.71 7.79
C GLY A 297 7.06 19.87 8.85
N THR A 298 7.33 19.45 10.10
CA THR A 298 6.33 19.45 11.19
C THR A 298 5.83 20.85 11.52
N ALA A 299 6.70 21.87 11.41
CA ALA A 299 6.44 23.23 11.90
C ALA A 299 5.18 23.93 11.35
N ILE A 300 4.70 23.58 10.15
CA ILE A 300 3.45 24.14 9.60
C ILE A 300 2.25 23.26 9.95
N LEU A 301 2.42 21.94 9.99
CA LEU A 301 1.36 21.03 10.41
C LEU A 301 1.03 21.20 11.90
N GLU A 302 2.03 21.49 12.73
CA GLU A 302 1.87 21.85 14.16
C GLU A 302 0.98 23.09 14.36
N ARG A 303 0.87 23.97 13.36
CA ARG A 303 0.01 25.17 13.43
C ARG A 303 -1.44 24.91 13.04
N LEU A 304 -1.75 23.75 12.45
CA LEU A 304 -3.11 23.36 12.12
C LEU A 304 -3.66 22.52 13.26
N SER A 305 -4.87 22.82 13.72
CA SER A 305 -5.56 21.87 14.61
C SER A 305 -5.82 20.56 13.85
N PRO A 306 -5.76 19.40 14.52
CA PRO A 306 -6.11 18.12 13.90
C PRO A 306 -7.44 18.15 13.14
N ARG A 307 -8.49 18.75 13.73
CA ARG A 307 -9.78 18.91 13.03
C ARG A 307 -9.65 19.72 11.75
N ALA A 308 -8.93 20.85 11.76
CA ALA A 308 -8.76 21.66 10.57
C ALA A 308 -8.01 20.90 9.46
N ALA A 309 -6.99 20.11 9.80
CA ALA A 309 -6.31 19.24 8.85
C ALA A 309 -7.21 18.14 8.29
N LEU A 310 -7.98 17.48 9.16
CA LEU A 310 -8.90 16.43 8.73
C LEU A 310 -10.00 16.99 7.80
N GLU A 311 -10.59 18.15 8.13
CA GLU A 311 -11.57 18.86 7.30
C GLU A 311 -10.95 19.37 5.98
N ALA A 312 -9.65 19.65 5.99
CA ALA A 312 -8.88 19.94 4.77
C ALA A 312 -8.58 18.68 3.94
N GLY A 313 -8.97 17.49 4.40
CA GLY A 313 -8.76 16.21 3.72
C GLY A 313 -7.30 15.75 3.79
N LEU A 314 -6.56 16.14 4.83
CA LEU A 314 -5.27 15.56 5.15
C LEU A 314 -5.46 14.23 5.88
N ILE A 315 -4.50 13.33 5.71
CA ILE A 315 -4.46 12.09 6.50
C ILE A 315 -3.92 12.44 7.88
N LEU A 316 -4.59 11.99 8.94
CA LEU A 316 -4.07 12.02 10.30
C LEU A 316 -3.65 10.62 10.69
N PHE A 317 -2.44 10.48 11.20
CA PHE A 317 -1.98 9.23 11.81
C PHE A 317 -2.58 9.13 13.20
N ALA A 318 -2.77 7.91 13.69
CA ALA A 318 -3.38 7.69 14.97
C ALA A 318 -2.73 6.55 15.72
N LEU A 319 -2.43 6.80 16.99
CA LEU A 319 -1.87 5.82 17.90
C LEU A 319 -2.97 5.23 18.78
N PRO A 320 -3.04 3.90 18.94
CA PRO A 320 -3.98 3.28 19.87
C PRO A 320 -3.63 3.66 21.31
N VAL A 321 -4.65 3.87 22.13
CA VAL A 321 -4.51 4.16 23.56
C VAL A 321 -5.03 2.98 24.37
N GLU A 322 -4.16 2.40 25.18
CA GLU A 322 -4.50 1.26 26.04
C GLU A 322 -5.61 1.61 27.04
N GLY A 323 -6.48 0.64 27.33
CA GLY A 323 -7.55 0.79 28.33
C GLY A 323 -8.66 1.79 27.98
N GLY A 324 -8.67 2.37 26.77
CA GLY A 324 -9.71 3.31 26.36
C GLY A 324 -11.09 2.68 26.22
N GLU A 325 -12.12 3.42 26.66
CA GLU A 325 -13.52 3.02 26.47
C GLU A 325 -13.85 2.86 24.98
N ARG A 326 -14.51 1.75 24.63
CA ARG A 326 -15.01 1.48 23.28
C ARG A 326 -16.30 2.25 23.05
N ALA A 327 -16.52 2.71 21.82
CA ALA A 327 -17.76 3.37 21.43
C ALA A 327 -18.51 2.54 20.39
N ASP A 328 -19.85 2.58 20.40
CA ASP A 328 -20.66 1.83 19.43
C ASP A 328 -20.40 2.26 17.98
N VAL A 329 -20.03 3.52 17.77
CA VAL A 329 -19.76 4.12 16.46
C VAL A 329 -18.51 4.99 16.50
N LEU A 330 -17.85 5.13 15.35
CA LEU A 330 -16.73 6.07 15.19
C LEU A 330 -17.18 7.50 15.50
N THR A 331 -16.64 8.08 16.58
CA THR A 331 -16.81 9.51 16.88
C THR A 331 -15.47 10.19 17.03
N LEU A 332 -15.41 11.44 16.55
CA LEU A 332 -14.22 12.28 16.65
C LEU A 332 -14.49 13.37 17.68
N ARG A 333 -13.64 13.47 18.70
CA ARG A 333 -13.75 14.45 19.79
C ARG A 333 -12.46 15.24 19.92
N GLU A 334 -12.58 16.49 20.36
CA GLU A 334 -11.43 17.30 20.74
C GLU A 334 -11.45 17.49 22.25
N TYR A 335 -10.35 17.17 22.91
CA TYR A 335 -10.14 17.47 24.32
C TYR A 335 -8.64 17.57 24.61
N GLY A 336 -8.25 18.50 25.49
CA GLY A 336 -6.86 18.75 25.84
C GLY A 336 -5.98 19.21 24.67
N GLY A 337 -6.55 19.87 23.65
CA GLY A 337 -5.82 20.30 22.45
C GLY A 337 -5.50 19.19 21.44
N ALA A 338 -5.82 17.94 21.78
CA ALA A 338 -5.70 16.79 20.90
C ALA A 338 -7.05 16.38 20.30
N MET A 339 -6.99 15.65 19.19
CA MET A 339 -8.16 15.04 18.57
C MET A 339 -8.13 13.53 18.79
N TRP A 340 -9.28 12.98 19.08
CA TRP A 340 -9.44 11.60 19.52
C TRP A 340 -10.48 10.91 18.67
N ALA A 341 -10.19 9.69 18.24
CA ALA A 341 -11.15 8.79 17.62
C ALA A 341 -11.57 7.74 18.63
N HIS A 342 -12.84 7.75 18.99
CA HIS A 342 -13.46 6.67 19.76
C HIS A 342 -14.12 5.72 18.76
N THR A 343 -13.78 4.45 18.81
CA THR A 343 -14.23 3.45 17.84
C THR A 343 -14.73 2.18 18.55
N PRO A 344 -15.38 1.26 17.82
CA PRO A 344 -15.81 -0.02 18.39
C PRO A 344 -14.69 -0.91 18.91
N VAL A 345 -13.45 -0.68 18.48
CA VAL A 345 -12.30 -1.51 18.85
C VAL A 345 -11.34 -0.83 19.82
N GLY A 346 -11.56 0.44 20.14
CA GLY A 346 -10.75 1.18 21.10
C GLY A 346 -10.71 2.68 20.82
N ARG A 347 -9.77 3.35 21.47
CA ARG A 347 -9.56 4.78 21.34
C ARG A 347 -8.21 5.04 20.67
N PHE A 348 -8.16 6.09 19.85
CA PHE A 348 -6.94 6.55 19.22
C PHE A 348 -6.75 8.05 19.44
N ILE A 349 -5.50 8.46 19.60
CA ILE A 349 -5.10 9.88 19.53
C ILE A 349 -4.63 10.19 18.11
N LEU A 350 -5.16 11.25 17.49
CA LEU A 350 -4.86 11.65 16.13
C LEU A 350 -3.78 12.71 16.11
N VAL A 351 -2.75 12.50 15.30
CA VAL A 351 -1.58 13.36 15.18
C VAL A 351 -1.22 13.63 13.72
N HIS A 352 -0.61 14.78 13.48
CA HIS A 352 -0.19 15.22 12.13
C HIS A 352 1.18 14.69 11.71
N GLY A 353 1.85 13.93 12.58
CA GLY A 353 3.22 13.48 12.40
C GLY A 353 3.48 12.10 13.02
N THR A 354 4.75 11.77 13.17
CA THR A 354 5.22 10.49 13.71
C THR A 354 5.49 10.51 15.21
N GLU A 355 5.40 11.67 15.84
CA GLU A 355 5.74 11.88 17.25
C GLU A 355 4.51 12.39 18.01
N VAL A 356 4.36 11.91 19.25
CA VAL A 356 3.30 12.31 20.18
C VAL A 356 3.97 12.61 21.51
N ASP A 357 3.59 13.72 22.12
CA ASP A 357 4.07 14.08 23.46
C ASP A 357 3.61 13.02 24.47
N GLU A 358 4.54 12.51 25.29
CA GLU A 358 4.23 11.52 26.33
C GLU A 358 3.22 12.08 27.35
N ASP A 359 3.25 13.39 27.61
CA ASP A 359 2.31 14.05 28.51
C ASP A 359 0.87 14.01 27.98
N LEU A 360 0.68 14.02 26.65
CA LEU A 360 -0.64 13.83 26.03
C LEU A 360 -1.17 12.40 26.19
N LEU A 361 -0.28 11.41 26.28
CA LEU A 361 -0.64 10.02 26.54
C LEU A 361 -0.97 9.82 28.02
N ALA A 362 -0.19 10.42 28.92
CA ALA A 362 -0.37 10.34 30.37
C ALA A 362 -1.59 11.13 30.88
N GLY A 363 -1.90 12.28 30.27
CA GLY A 363 -3.05 13.12 30.62
C GLY A 363 -4.41 12.60 30.18
N ALA A 364 -4.45 11.42 29.52
CA ALA A 364 -5.67 10.77 29.08
C ALA A 364 -6.39 10.06 30.24
N GLU A 365 -6.66 10.76 31.34
CA GLU A 365 -7.50 10.23 32.41
C GLU A 365 -8.86 9.76 31.86
N PRO A 366 -9.45 8.69 32.42
CA PRO A 366 -10.76 8.22 32.01
C PRO A 366 -11.76 9.33 32.30
N VAL A 367 -12.41 9.87 31.27
CA VAL A 367 -13.50 10.83 31.43
C VAL A 367 -14.71 10.06 31.98
N GLY A 368 -14.68 9.81 33.28
CA GLY A 368 -15.81 9.42 34.10
C GLY A 368 -16.19 10.60 34.99
N ALA A 369 -16.82 11.62 34.41
CA ALA A 369 -17.73 12.56 35.06
C ALA A 369 -18.17 13.64 34.06
N LEU A 370 -19.29 13.44 33.38
CA LEU A 370 -20.30 14.47 33.06
C LEU A 370 -21.61 13.81 32.65
#